data_AF-A0A2T0U504-F1
#
_entry.id   AF-A0A2T0U504-F1
#
_cell.length_a   1.000
_cell.length_b   1.000
_cell.length_c   1.000
_cell.angle_alpha   90.00
_cell.angle_beta   90.00
_cell.angle_gamma   90.00
#
_symmetry.space_group_name_H-M   'P 1'
#
loop_
_entity.id
_entity.type
_entity.pdbx_description
1 polymer ?
#
loop_
_entity_poly.entity_id
_entity_poly.type
_entity_poly.pdbx_seq_one_letter_code
_entity_poly.pdbx_strand_id
1 'polypeptide(L)'
;MALGTVLAALAETAYGLAIVPLGPRPTLSLNPISCEGREIASAVRQTVDGHASMRSAAERLGVPRTTLSRATDDPKQLSLKAVRSVLRQCGYGLVVAHADTGLVVHARDWDGGEVAARARGGGRRLAGHRLPMATPLGPSWWWERWSHVIGMEPPLWTTINADRPPSHQYRHAAHWLDHL
;
A
#
# COMPACT_ATOMS: atom_id res chain seq x y z
N MET A 1 -0.75 11.96 -2.93
CA MET A 1 -1.78 11.49 -3.87
C MET A 1 -3.14 11.55 -3.18
N ALA A 2 -4.12 12.21 -3.79
CA ALA A 2 -5.50 12.27 -3.29
C ALA A 2 -6.19 10.92 -3.48
N LEU A 3 -7.14 10.58 -2.61
CA LEU A 3 -7.90 9.32 -2.70
C LEU A 3 -8.66 9.24 -4.02
N GLY A 4 -9.30 10.32 -4.46
CA GLY A 4 -10.04 10.35 -5.72
C GLY A 4 -9.18 9.97 -6.93
N THR A 5 -7.91 10.40 -6.96
CA THR A 5 -6.96 10.01 -8.02
C THR A 5 -6.66 8.51 -7.99
N VAL A 6 -6.52 7.93 -6.80
CA VAL A 6 -6.28 6.48 -6.64
C VAL A 6 -7.48 5.67 -7.10
N LEU A 7 -8.69 6.07 -6.69
CA LEU A 7 -9.93 5.40 -7.08
C LEU A 7 -10.17 5.49 -8.59
N ALA A 8 -9.91 6.64 -9.20
CA ALA A 8 -10.01 6.80 -10.65
C ALA A 8 -9.02 5.91 -11.40
N ALA A 9 -7.76 5.84 -10.95
CA ALA A 9 -6.75 4.99 -11.57
C ALA A 9 -7.07 3.49 -11.45
N LEU A 10 -7.70 3.08 -10.35
CA LEU A 10 -8.11 1.69 -10.13
C LEU A 10 -9.37 1.30 -10.91
N ALA A 11 -10.22 2.26 -11.29
CA ALA A 11 -11.46 2.00 -12.03
C ALA A 11 -11.24 1.34 -13.40
N GLU A 12 -10.05 1.50 -13.97
CA GLU A 12 -9.64 0.88 -15.25
C GLU A 12 -8.95 -0.48 -15.05
N THR A 13 -8.90 -1.00 -13.82
CA THR A 13 -8.20 -2.24 -13.47
C THR A 13 -9.15 -3.28 -12.88
N ALA A 14 -8.69 -4.53 -12.78
CA ALA A 14 -9.42 -5.59 -12.07
C ALA A 14 -9.41 -5.43 -10.53
N TYR A 15 -8.82 -4.35 -10.02
CA TYR A 15 -8.57 -4.12 -8.60
C TYR A 15 -9.28 -2.86 -8.11
N GLY A 16 -9.65 -2.87 -6.83
CA GLY A 16 -10.23 -1.75 -6.12
C GLY A 16 -9.64 -1.62 -4.72
N LEU A 17 -10.05 -0.57 -4.02
CA LEU A 17 -9.80 -0.45 -2.58
C LEU A 17 -10.98 -1.04 -1.81
N ALA A 18 -10.71 -1.53 -0.61
CA ALA A 18 -11.68 -2.18 0.24
C ALA A 18 -11.45 -1.79 1.70
N ILE A 19 -12.54 -1.66 2.46
CA ILE A 19 -12.51 -1.42 3.91
C ILE A 19 -12.73 -2.75 4.60
N VAL A 20 -11.85 -3.07 5.54
CA VAL A 20 -11.94 -4.30 6.34
C VAL A 20 -11.80 -3.94 7.83
N PRO A 21 -12.47 -4.64 8.75
CA PRO A 21 -12.20 -4.50 10.17
C PRO A 21 -10.72 -4.80 10.48
N LEU A 22 -10.10 -4.06 11.38
CA LEU A 22 -8.78 -4.42 11.90
C LEU A 22 -8.92 -5.68 12.75
N GLY A 23 -8.28 -6.77 12.31
CA GLY A 23 -8.39 -8.09 12.92
C GLY A 23 -7.57 -9.13 12.16
N PRO A 24 -7.64 -10.41 12.56
CA PRO A 24 -6.89 -11.47 11.89
C PRO A 24 -7.30 -11.57 10.42
N ARG A 25 -6.31 -11.33 9.53
CA ARG A 25 -6.30 -11.45 8.06
C ARG A 25 -7.69 -11.60 7.42
N PRO A 26 -8.37 -10.49 7.11
CA PRO A 26 -9.60 -10.56 6.34
C PRO A 26 -9.29 -11.12 4.95
N THR A 27 -9.90 -12.25 4.60
CA THR A 27 -9.78 -12.92 3.30
C THR A 27 -10.73 -12.33 2.26
N LEU A 28 -11.81 -11.70 2.72
CA LEU A 28 -12.85 -11.09 1.90
C LEU A 28 -13.11 -9.68 2.39
N SER A 29 -13.27 -8.75 1.44
CA SER A 29 -13.82 -7.43 1.70
C SER A 29 -15.33 -7.51 1.83
N LEU A 30 -15.90 -6.69 2.71
CA LEU A 30 -17.35 -6.57 2.84
C LEU A 30 -17.98 -5.90 1.62
N ASN A 31 -17.29 -4.95 0.96
CA ASN A 31 -17.65 -4.33 -0.32
C ASN A 31 -16.43 -3.56 -0.89
N PRO A 32 -16.17 -3.59 -2.22
CA PRO A 32 -15.24 -2.67 -2.85
C PRO A 32 -15.70 -1.21 -2.67
N ILE A 33 -14.74 -0.30 -2.48
CA ILE A 33 -14.99 1.14 -2.38
C ILE A 33 -15.32 1.67 -3.76
N SER A 34 -16.48 2.30 -3.89
CA SER A 34 -16.93 2.97 -5.10
C SER A 34 -15.99 4.13 -5.48
N CYS A 35 -16.03 4.56 -6.74
CA CYS A 35 -15.31 5.74 -7.20
C CYS A 35 -15.72 7.03 -6.44
N GLU A 36 -16.88 7.01 -5.79
CA GLU A 36 -17.39 8.10 -4.96
C GLU A 36 -16.86 8.09 -3.52
N GLY A 37 -16.30 6.97 -3.04
CA GLY A 37 -15.77 6.83 -1.68
C GLY A 37 -16.85 6.78 -0.58
N ARG A 38 -18.11 6.48 -0.94
CA ARG A 38 -19.26 6.48 0.00
C ARG A 38 -19.08 5.47 1.14
N GLU A 39 -18.41 4.35 0.87
CA GLU A 39 -18.14 3.30 1.85
C GLU A 39 -17.23 3.81 2.97
N ILE A 40 -16.26 4.68 2.64
CA ILE A 40 -15.38 5.32 3.62
C ILE A 40 -16.18 6.29 4.47
N ALA A 41 -16.98 7.13 3.84
CA ALA A 41 -17.84 8.08 4.53
C ALA A 41 -18.80 7.35 5.50
N SER A 42 -19.43 6.26 5.03
CA SER A 42 -20.34 5.43 5.83
C SER A 42 -19.62 4.80 7.04
N ALA A 43 -18.46 4.16 6.83
CA ALA A 43 -17.71 3.54 7.91
C ALA A 43 -17.24 4.55 8.97
N VAL A 44 -16.79 5.74 8.53
CA VAL A 44 -16.40 6.81 9.45
C VAL A 44 -17.62 7.36 10.19
N ARG A 45 -18.75 7.60 9.51
CA ARG A 45 -20.01 8.07 10.14
C ARG A 45 -20.51 7.08 11.19
N GLN A 46 -20.55 5.78 10.87
CA GLN A 46 -20.96 4.75 11.83
C GLN A 46 -20.13 4.78 13.12
N THR A 47 -18.84 5.09 13.00
CA THR A 47 -17.96 5.25 14.16
C THR A 47 -18.29 6.54 14.92
N VAL A 48 -18.45 7.66 14.21
CA VAL A 48 -18.74 8.99 14.78
C VAL A 48 -20.10 9.03 15.49
N ASP A 49 -21.10 8.35 14.96
CA ASP A 49 -22.47 8.30 15.50
C ASP A 49 -22.51 7.62 16.89
N GLY A 50 -21.50 6.82 17.24
CA GLY A 50 -21.29 6.29 18.58
C GLY A 50 -20.83 7.33 19.62
N HIS A 51 -20.67 8.60 19.22
CA HIS A 51 -20.22 9.69 20.07
C HIS A 51 -21.29 10.79 20.16
N ALA A 52 -21.31 11.52 21.28
CA ALA A 52 -22.27 12.58 21.52
C ALA A 52 -22.12 13.79 20.55
N SER A 53 -20.94 13.98 19.95
CA SER A 53 -20.69 15.03 18.95
C SER A 53 -19.44 14.76 18.13
N MET A 54 -19.33 15.41 16.96
CA MET A 54 -18.13 15.40 16.10
C MET A 54 -16.86 15.86 16.84
N ARG A 55 -16.99 16.81 17.78
CA ARG A 55 -15.85 17.25 18.62
C ARG A 55 -15.39 16.12 19.55
N SER A 56 -16.34 15.47 20.24
CA SER A 56 -16.04 14.35 21.13
C SER A 56 -15.47 13.14 20.37
N ALA A 57 -15.92 12.90 19.13
CA ALA A 57 -15.35 11.88 18.26
C ALA A 57 -13.91 12.21 17.87
N ALA A 58 -13.65 13.43 17.40
CA ALA A 58 -12.31 13.89 17.03
C ALA A 58 -11.31 13.77 18.19
N GLU A 59 -11.71 14.18 19.40
CA GLU A 59 -10.89 14.08 20.62
C GLU A 59 -10.61 12.62 20.99
N ARG A 60 -11.64 11.76 21.03
CA ARG A 60 -11.47 10.34 21.37
C ARG A 60 -10.62 9.58 20.36
N LEU A 61 -10.78 9.88 19.07
CA LEU A 61 -10.05 9.22 17.98
C LEU A 61 -8.65 9.82 17.76
N GLY A 62 -8.33 10.95 18.40
CA GLY A 62 -7.05 11.64 18.18
C GLY A 62 -6.88 12.18 16.75
N VAL A 63 -7.98 12.54 16.08
CA VAL A 63 -7.99 13.04 14.70
C VAL A 63 -8.47 14.49 14.67
N PRO A 64 -7.83 15.40 13.91
CA PRO A 64 -8.34 16.76 13.77
C PRO A 64 -9.78 16.80 13.27
N ARG A 65 -10.64 17.61 13.91
CA ARG A 65 -12.07 17.72 13.58
C ARG A 65 -12.34 17.99 12.09
N THR A 66 -11.52 18.83 11.48
CA THR A 66 -11.62 19.17 10.05
C THR A 66 -11.31 17.99 9.15
N THR A 67 -10.33 17.16 9.50
CA THR A 67 -10.00 15.92 8.79
C THR A 67 -11.11 14.89 8.96
N LEU A 68 -11.69 14.78 10.16
CA LEU A 68 -12.78 13.84 10.44
C LEU A 68 -14.07 14.22 9.68
N SER A 69 -14.46 15.50 9.69
CA SER A 69 -15.61 15.99 8.89
C SER A 69 -15.39 15.81 7.39
N ARG A 70 -14.19 16.10 6.87
CA ARG A 70 -13.91 15.81 5.45
C ARG A 70 -14.00 14.32 5.14
N ALA A 71 -13.61 13.44 6.06
CA ALA A 71 -13.72 12.00 5.87
C ALA A 71 -15.19 11.53 5.88
N THR A 72 -16.09 12.21 6.60
CA THR A 72 -17.54 11.91 6.58
C THR A 72 -18.26 12.50 5.38
N ASP A 73 -17.79 13.61 4.83
CA ASP A 73 -18.55 14.40 3.84
C ASP A 73 -18.03 14.19 2.41
N ASP A 74 -16.70 14.25 2.20
CA ASP A 74 -16.06 14.03 0.90
C ASP A 74 -14.64 13.44 1.08
N PRO A 75 -14.53 12.12 1.33
CA PRO A 75 -13.24 11.48 1.58
C PRO A 75 -12.31 11.51 0.36
N LYS A 76 -12.81 11.75 -0.86
CA LYS A 76 -12.00 11.76 -2.09
C LYS A 76 -10.96 12.88 -2.12
N GLN A 77 -11.27 14.00 -1.48
CA GLN A 77 -10.35 15.14 -1.39
C GLN A 77 -9.24 14.93 -0.36
N LEU A 78 -9.37 13.94 0.52
CA LEU A 78 -8.31 13.60 1.44
C LEU A 78 -7.19 12.82 0.74
N SER A 79 -5.97 12.99 1.24
CA SER A 79 -4.87 12.14 0.81
C SER A 79 -5.12 10.69 1.24
N LEU A 80 -4.64 9.73 0.44
CA LEU A 80 -4.71 8.31 0.80
C LEU A 80 -4.11 8.04 2.20
N LYS A 81 -3.04 8.77 2.57
CA LYS A 81 -2.42 8.71 3.90
C LYS A 81 -3.38 9.17 5.00
N ALA A 82 -4.06 10.29 4.80
CA ALA A 82 -5.03 10.82 5.76
C ALA A 82 -6.21 9.85 5.94
N VAL A 83 -6.77 9.35 4.84
CA VAL A 83 -7.86 8.36 4.85
C VAL A 83 -7.47 7.10 5.63
N ARG A 84 -6.29 6.53 5.34
CA ARG A 84 -5.76 5.37 6.09
C ARG A 84 -5.61 5.66 7.58
N SER A 85 -5.15 6.86 7.93
CA SER A 85 -5.01 7.27 9.32
C SER A 85 -6.36 7.34 10.02
N VAL A 86 -7.36 7.96 9.40
CA VAL A 86 -8.71 8.07 9.97
C VAL A 86 -9.34 6.70 10.14
N LEU A 87 -9.34 5.87 9.08
CA LEU A 87 -9.89 4.51 9.13
C LEU A 87 -9.25 3.68 10.23
N ARG A 88 -7.93 3.79 10.41
CA ARG A 88 -7.21 3.07 11.47
C ARG A 88 -7.70 3.45 12.87
N GLN A 89 -7.95 4.74 13.12
CA GLN A 89 -8.50 5.18 14.41
C GLN A 89 -9.95 4.71 14.60
N CYS A 90 -10.70 4.57 13.50
CA CYS A 90 -12.04 3.98 13.51
C CYS A 90 -12.05 2.44 13.60
N GLY A 91 -10.90 1.77 13.75
CA GLY A 91 -10.84 0.31 13.84
C GLY A 91 -10.88 -0.41 12.49
N TYR A 92 -10.64 0.28 11.37
CA TYR A 92 -10.65 -0.27 10.02
C TYR A 92 -9.28 -0.21 9.32
N GLY A 93 -9.05 -1.16 8.43
CA GLY A 93 -7.95 -1.21 7.48
C GLY A 93 -8.41 -0.88 6.07
N LEU A 94 -7.50 -0.35 5.27
CA LEU A 94 -7.68 -0.17 3.84
C LEU A 94 -6.80 -1.18 3.11
N VAL A 95 -7.42 -2.03 2.30
CA VAL A 95 -6.75 -3.09 1.53
C VAL A 95 -7.06 -2.97 0.05
N VAL A 96 -6.28 -3.67 -0.77
CA VAL A 96 -6.59 -3.88 -2.19
C VAL A 96 -7.43 -5.15 -2.28
N ALA A 97 -8.48 -5.11 -3.09
CA ALA A 97 -9.33 -6.27 -3.37
C ALA A 97 -9.62 -6.36 -4.87
N HIS A 98 -9.93 -7.55 -5.37
CA HIS A 98 -10.50 -7.69 -6.71
C HIS A 98 -11.85 -6.98 -6.77
N ALA A 99 -12.06 -6.17 -7.81
CA ALA A 99 -13.26 -5.35 -7.95
C ALA A 99 -14.53 -6.21 -8.08
N ASP A 100 -14.45 -7.33 -8.82
CA ASP A 100 -15.60 -8.18 -9.10
C ASP A 100 -15.93 -9.16 -7.97
N THR A 101 -14.90 -9.69 -7.29
CA THR A 101 -15.07 -10.76 -6.31
C THR A 101 -14.96 -10.29 -4.86
N GLY A 102 -14.43 -9.09 -4.62
CA GLY A 102 -14.15 -8.58 -3.27
C GLY A 102 -13.04 -9.34 -2.55
N LEU A 103 -12.35 -10.28 -3.21
CA LEU A 103 -11.25 -11.04 -2.63
C LEU A 103 -10.08 -10.11 -2.30
N VAL A 104 -9.61 -10.15 -1.06
CA VAL A 104 -8.49 -9.33 -0.62
C VAL A 104 -7.22 -9.81 -1.29
N VAL A 105 -6.53 -8.90 -1.96
CA VAL A 105 -5.26 -9.18 -2.63
C VAL A 105 -4.14 -8.92 -1.64
N HIS A 106 -3.53 -9.98 -1.10
CA HIS A 106 -2.36 -9.82 -0.23
C HIS A 106 -1.11 -9.58 -1.07
N ALA A 107 -0.11 -8.92 -0.49
CA ALA A 107 1.16 -8.63 -1.18
C ALA A 107 1.89 -9.88 -1.72
N ARG A 108 1.60 -11.07 -1.17
CA ARG A 108 2.10 -12.37 -1.64
C ARG A 108 1.40 -12.90 -2.90
N ASP A 109 0.20 -12.39 -3.17
CA ASP A 109 -0.66 -12.76 -4.30
C ASP A 109 -0.52 -11.75 -5.46
N TRP A 110 0.31 -10.73 -5.28
CA TRP A 110 0.61 -9.73 -6.30
C TRP A 110 1.43 -10.38 -7.40
N ASP A 111 1.10 -10.06 -8.66
CA ASP A 111 1.96 -10.46 -9.74
C ASP A 111 3.36 -9.84 -9.56
N GLY A 112 4.37 -10.49 -10.15
CA GLY A 112 5.73 -10.00 -10.02
C GLY A 112 5.91 -8.55 -10.50
N GLY A 113 5.18 -8.14 -11.56
CA GLY A 113 5.24 -6.80 -12.14
C GLY A 113 4.69 -5.68 -11.25
N GLU A 114 3.84 -6.00 -10.28
CA GLU A 114 3.27 -5.07 -9.31
C GLU A 114 4.16 -4.91 -8.06
N VAL A 115 4.76 -6.00 -7.56
CA VAL A 115 5.75 -5.98 -6.45
C VAL A 115 6.94 -5.06 -6.79
N ALA A 116 7.40 -5.22 -8.01
CA ALA A 116 8.35 -4.43 -8.76
C ALA A 116 8.11 -2.90 -8.76
N ALA A 117 6.86 -2.47 -8.94
CA ALA A 117 6.50 -1.05 -8.98
C ALA A 117 6.51 -0.41 -7.57
N ARG A 118 6.21 -1.20 -6.54
CA ARG A 118 6.06 -0.72 -5.16
C ARG A 118 7.40 -0.51 -4.44
N ALA A 119 8.43 -1.27 -4.77
CA ALA A 119 9.71 -1.18 -4.08
C ALA A 119 10.55 0.08 -4.42
N ARG A 120 10.15 0.89 -5.39
CA ARG A 120 10.88 2.10 -5.82
C ARG A 120 10.13 3.41 -5.58
N GLY A 121 9.26 3.47 -4.56
CA GLY A 121 8.51 4.69 -4.25
C GLY A 121 7.61 5.20 -5.39
N GLY A 122 7.22 4.33 -6.34
CA GLY A 122 6.28 4.65 -7.42
C GLY A 122 6.85 5.46 -8.60
N GLY A 123 8.17 5.67 -8.70
CA GLY A 123 8.74 6.59 -9.70
C GLY A 123 8.97 6.01 -11.11
N ARG A 124 9.30 4.71 -11.26
CA ARG A 124 9.61 4.11 -12.57
C ARG A 124 9.28 2.61 -12.62
N ARG A 125 8.58 2.20 -13.68
CA ARG A 125 8.30 0.78 -14.02
C ARG A 125 9.60 -0.02 -14.08
N LEU A 126 9.58 -1.29 -13.67
CA LEU A 126 10.66 -2.21 -14.03
C LEU A 126 10.77 -2.29 -15.55
N ALA A 127 11.98 -2.49 -16.04
CA ALA A 127 12.14 -2.85 -17.43
C ALA A 127 11.42 -4.18 -17.65
N GLY A 128 10.39 -4.21 -18.50
CA GLY A 128 9.42 -5.31 -18.61
C GLY A 128 10.01 -6.68 -18.95
N HIS A 129 11.30 -6.75 -19.31
CA HIS A 129 12.02 -8.00 -19.54
C HIS A 129 12.57 -8.65 -18.25
N ARG A 130 12.40 -8.03 -17.08
CA ARG A 130 12.93 -8.56 -15.81
C ARG A 130 11.82 -9.10 -14.93
N LEU A 131 11.86 -10.40 -14.69
CA LEU A 131 10.95 -11.08 -13.78
C LEU A 131 11.50 -10.97 -12.35
N PRO A 132 10.69 -10.52 -11.37
CA PRO A 132 11.09 -10.59 -9.99
C PRO A 132 10.98 -12.01 -9.45
N MET A 133 11.91 -12.34 -8.58
CA MET A 133 12.08 -13.63 -7.94
C MET A 133 12.15 -13.42 -6.43
N ALA A 134 11.51 -14.29 -5.67
CA ALA A 134 11.63 -14.29 -4.22
C ALA A 134 13.03 -14.73 -3.78
N THR A 135 13.61 -14.03 -2.81
CA THR A 135 14.89 -14.37 -2.19
C THR A 135 14.70 -14.34 -0.68
N PRO A 136 14.23 -15.44 -0.07
CA PRO A 136 13.88 -15.49 1.37
C PRO A 136 15.04 -15.16 2.31
N LEU A 137 16.27 -15.37 1.83
CA LEU A 137 17.51 -15.10 2.56
C LEU A 137 18.23 -13.84 2.05
N GLY A 138 17.57 -13.04 1.19
CA GLY A 138 18.22 -11.94 0.47
C GLY A 138 19.00 -12.38 -0.77
N PRO A 139 19.17 -11.51 -1.77
CA PRO A 139 19.93 -11.83 -2.98
C PRO A 139 21.44 -11.81 -2.72
N SER A 140 22.20 -12.67 -3.41
CA SER A 140 23.66 -12.81 -3.25
C SER A 140 24.43 -11.48 -3.41
N TRP A 141 24.09 -10.68 -4.42
CA TRP A 141 24.72 -9.37 -4.64
C TRP A 141 24.53 -8.39 -3.46
N TRP A 142 23.45 -8.53 -2.68
CA TRP A 142 23.23 -7.70 -1.50
C TRP A 142 24.25 -8.06 -0.42
N TRP A 143 24.46 -9.35 -0.17
CA TRP A 143 25.44 -9.82 0.80
C TRP A 143 26.87 -9.49 0.38
N GLU A 144 27.21 -9.63 -0.90
CA GLU A 144 28.53 -9.23 -1.41
C GLU A 144 28.83 -7.74 -1.14
N ARG A 145 27.81 -6.88 -1.25
CA ARG A 145 28.00 -5.43 -1.19
C ARG A 145 27.75 -4.82 0.19
N TRP A 146 26.85 -5.41 0.99
CA TRP A 146 26.32 -4.79 2.22
C TRP A 146 26.38 -5.70 3.46
N SER A 147 26.97 -6.89 3.37
CA SER A 147 27.13 -7.79 4.54
C SER A 147 27.88 -7.15 5.72
N HIS A 148 28.69 -6.13 5.46
CA HIS A 148 29.45 -5.40 6.48
C HIS A 148 28.67 -4.27 7.15
N VAL A 149 27.47 -3.92 6.67
CA VAL A 149 26.68 -2.82 7.23
C VAL A 149 25.69 -3.34 8.27
N ILE A 150 25.89 -2.92 9.53
CA ILE A 150 25.09 -3.36 10.67
C ILE A 150 23.72 -2.66 10.65
N GLY A 151 22.65 -3.44 10.84
CA GLY A 151 21.28 -2.93 11.02
C GLY A 151 20.47 -2.75 9.73
N MET A 152 21.04 -3.08 8.56
CA MET A 152 20.32 -3.10 7.30
C MET A 152 19.81 -4.52 6.98
N GLU A 153 18.51 -4.64 6.72
CA GLU A 153 17.90 -5.90 6.30
C GLU A 153 17.98 -6.08 4.78
N PRO A 154 18.25 -7.30 4.29
CA PRO A 154 18.27 -7.57 2.86
C PRO A 154 16.87 -7.47 2.23
N PRO A 155 16.77 -7.06 0.95
CA PRO A 155 15.50 -7.17 0.23
C PRO A 155 15.13 -8.66 0.05
N LEU A 156 13.87 -9.01 0.27
CA LEU A 156 13.37 -10.39 0.17
C LEU A 156 13.00 -10.82 -1.26
N TRP A 157 13.40 -10.04 -2.26
CA TRP A 157 13.18 -10.31 -3.68
C TRP A 157 14.26 -9.67 -4.54
N THR A 158 14.44 -10.15 -5.76
CA THR A 158 15.34 -9.55 -6.75
C THR A 158 14.80 -9.67 -8.17
N THR A 159 15.37 -8.91 -9.12
CA THR A 159 15.07 -9.00 -10.56
C THR A 159 16.30 -9.38 -11.38
N ILE A 160 17.40 -9.63 -10.69
CA ILE A 160 18.65 -10.08 -11.25
C ILE A 160 18.68 -11.58 -10.98
N ASN A 161 18.71 -12.40 -12.03
CA ASN A 161 18.87 -13.85 -11.87
C ASN A 161 20.08 -14.12 -10.97
N ALA A 162 19.85 -14.72 -9.80
CA ALA A 162 20.85 -15.47 -9.05
C ALA A 162 21.12 -16.76 -9.86
N ASP A 163 22.32 -17.28 -10.14
CA ASP A 163 23.59 -17.28 -9.39
C ASP A 163 24.81 -17.41 -10.34
N ARG A 164 25.18 -16.37 -11.08
CA ARG A 164 26.57 -16.21 -11.56
C ARG A 164 26.95 -14.73 -11.60
N PRO A 165 28.18 -14.36 -11.20
CA PRO A 165 28.66 -13.01 -11.45
C PRO A 165 28.55 -12.76 -12.96
N PRO A 166 27.94 -11.65 -13.40
CA PRO A 166 27.85 -11.37 -14.82
C PRO A 166 29.27 -11.23 -15.36
N SER A 167 29.64 -12.10 -16.30
CA SER A 167 30.88 -12.01 -17.06
C SER A 167 30.98 -10.62 -17.69
N HIS A 168 31.85 -9.76 -17.14
CA HIS A 168 32.43 -8.56 -17.73
C HIS A 168 31.51 -7.53 -18.45
N GLN A 169 30.18 -7.57 -18.29
CA GLN A 169 29.29 -6.64 -18.99
C GLN A 169 28.52 -5.66 -18.10
N TYR A 170 28.69 -5.72 -16.78
CA TYR A 170 28.06 -4.77 -15.86
C TYR A 170 29.09 -3.80 -15.28
N ARG A 171 29.63 -2.94 -16.14
CA ARG A 171 30.21 -1.68 -15.65
C ARG A 171 29.05 -0.72 -15.36
N HIS A 172 28.99 -0.24 -14.13
CA HIS A 172 28.06 0.75 -13.58
C HIS A 172 26.70 0.22 -13.06
N ALA A 173 26.74 -0.47 -11.91
CA ALA A 173 25.61 -0.41 -10.98
C ALA A 173 25.53 1.02 -10.43
N ALA A 174 24.43 1.71 -10.73
CA ALA A 174 24.27 3.13 -10.44
C ALA A 174 24.30 3.43 -8.92
N HIS A 175 25.00 4.52 -8.56
CA HIS A 175 25.39 5.01 -7.24
C HIS A 175 24.25 5.46 -6.29
N TRP A 176 23.06 4.84 -6.33
CA TRP A 176 21.88 5.39 -5.62
C TRP A 176 21.64 4.81 -4.21
N LEU A 177 22.54 3.98 -3.68
CA LEU A 177 22.44 3.44 -2.32
C LEU A 177 23.10 4.33 -1.26
N ASP A 178 23.74 5.43 -1.65
CA ASP A 178 24.52 6.27 -0.73
C ASP A 178 23.67 7.31 0.04
N HIS A 179 22.33 7.29 -0.08
CA HIS A 179 21.45 8.33 0.50
C HIS A 179 20.17 7.82 1.18
N LEU A 180 20.21 6.67 1.87
CA LEU A 180 19.14 6.27 2.81
C LEU A 180 19.70 6.04 4.20
#